data_AF-A0A4V2KEJ0-F1
#
_entry.id   AF-A0A4V2KEJ0-F1
#
_cell.length_a   1.000
_cell.length_b   1.000
_cell.length_c   1.000
_cell.angle_alpha   90.00
_cell.angle_beta   90.00
_cell.angle_gamma   90.00
#
_symmetry.space_group_name_H-M   'P 1'
#
loop_
_entity.id
_entity.type
_entity.pdbx_description
1 polymer ?
#
loop_
_entity_poly.entity_id
_entity_poly.type
_entity_poly.pdbx_seq_one_letter_code
_entity_poly.pdbx_strand_id
1 'polypeptide(L)'
;MKRSIFFLAFLTLIFSCNSGDSSQPQSESENNFYALTVGNLWEYRWYGIDNEGNENPMDLHETISIVGMEEINDNLYYKFSRTITGNFNGNYGFVPENGEHFEYYRDSLGYLVNSEGGIKFSNNINDSFIIYPSYEENSGIVNSIAETQAEIVMYDTEAGTFDCLELIVSFVRDDGFIYPAKNRVYYSDGIGLVKDDHVFLSAETAGYYRKLQSYSFQ
;
A
#
# COMPACT_ATOMS: atom_id res chain seq x y z
N MET A 1 12.27 71.37 -54.89
CA MET A 1 13.33 70.53 -54.31
C MET A 1 12.69 69.31 -53.68
N LYS A 2 13.10 68.11 -54.15
CA LYS A 2 13.02 66.75 -53.56
C LYS A 2 11.69 66.35 -52.87
N ARG A 3 10.75 65.60 -53.50
CA ARG A 3 10.74 64.13 -53.75
C ARG A 3 10.93 63.33 -52.43
N SER A 4 10.09 62.40 -51.98
CA SER A 4 9.45 61.30 -52.72
C SER A 4 8.26 60.68 -51.98
N ILE A 5 7.18 60.42 -52.72
CA ILE A 5 6.25 59.29 -52.53
C ILE A 5 7.00 58.03 -52.98
N PHE A 6 6.95 56.90 -52.24
CA PHE A 6 6.96 55.54 -52.82
C PHE A 6 6.82 54.37 -51.80
N PHE A 7 6.04 53.37 -52.24
CA PHE A 7 5.99 51.92 -51.87
C PHE A 7 5.50 51.56 -50.46
N LEU A 8 4.32 50.93 -50.24
CA LEU A 8 3.66 49.76 -50.86
C LEU A 8 4.49 48.45 -50.80
N ALA A 9 3.89 47.44 -50.16
CA ALA A 9 4.17 46.00 -50.22
C ALA A 9 5.29 45.44 -49.31
N PHE A 10 4.86 44.90 -48.16
CA PHE A 10 5.16 43.54 -47.68
C PHE A 10 4.19 43.25 -46.52
N LEU A 11 2.91 42.96 -46.80
CA LEU A 11 2.36 41.60 -46.91
C LEU A 11 3.28 40.47 -46.41
N THR A 12 2.70 39.63 -45.55
CA THR A 12 3.11 38.29 -45.14
C THR A 12 4.39 38.13 -44.32
N LEU A 13 4.23 38.19 -42.99
CA LEU A 13 4.90 37.26 -42.08
C LEU A 13 3.84 36.57 -41.21
N ILE A 14 2.97 35.81 -41.87
CA ILE A 14 2.35 34.61 -41.31
C ILE A 14 3.20 33.43 -41.75
N PHE A 15 4.16 33.07 -40.90
CA PHE A 15 4.76 31.75 -40.80
C PHE A 15 4.72 31.45 -39.30
N SER A 16 3.71 30.72 -38.80
CA SER A 16 3.73 29.25 -38.73
C SER A 16 5.07 28.75 -38.18
N CYS A 17 5.25 28.90 -36.87
CA CYS A 17 6.14 28.02 -36.12
C CYS A 17 5.26 26.96 -35.47
N ASN A 18 4.94 25.94 -36.28
CA ASN A 18 4.59 24.62 -35.77
C ASN A 18 5.90 23.85 -35.66
N SER A 19 6.50 23.89 -34.49
CA SER A 19 7.27 22.79 -33.95
C SER A 19 6.80 22.69 -32.52
N GLY A 20 5.84 21.78 -32.30
CA GLY A 20 5.39 21.42 -30.98
C GLY A 20 6.56 20.91 -30.18
N ASP A 21 7.19 21.79 -29.41
CA ASP A 21 7.79 21.40 -28.15
C ASP A 21 6.65 21.36 -27.15
N SER A 22 5.83 20.32 -27.29
CA SER A 22 5.26 19.69 -26.12
C SER A 22 6.43 19.09 -25.35
N SER A 23 7.16 19.93 -24.61
CA SER A 23 7.67 19.49 -23.33
C SER A 23 6.44 19.25 -22.45
N GLN A 24 5.71 18.15 -22.75
CA GLN A 24 5.13 17.40 -21.65
C GLN A 24 6.29 17.26 -20.66
N PRO A 25 6.12 17.61 -19.39
CA PRO A 25 6.98 17.01 -18.40
C PRO A 25 6.89 15.53 -18.72
N GLN A 26 8.01 14.96 -19.15
CA GLN A 26 8.19 13.52 -19.18
C GLN A 26 7.74 13.14 -17.78
N SER A 27 6.54 12.57 -17.66
CA SER A 27 6.06 12.11 -16.38
C SER A 27 7.17 11.19 -15.93
N GLU A 28 7.96 11.62 -14.95
CA GLU A 28 8.62 10.67 -14.07
C GLU A 28 7.54 9.65 -13.81
N SER A 29 7.76 8.41 -14.25
CA SER A 29 6.83 7.34 -13.94
C SER A 29 6.64 7.45 -12.44
N GLU A 30 5.48 7.95 -12.00
CA GLU A 30 5.20 8.13 -10.59
C GLU A 30 5.52 6.78 -9.98
N ASN A 31 6.48 6.79 -9.05
CA ASN A 31 7.05 5.58 -8.50
C ASN A 31 5.90 4.83 -7.80
N ASN A 32 5.26 3.89 -8.49
CA ASN A 32 3.99 3.32 -8.07
C ASN A 32 4.24 2.04 -7.25
N PHE A 33 5.04 2.19 -6.20
CA PHE A 33 5.47 1.09 -5.34
C PHE A 33 4.26 0.29 -4.80
N TYR A 34 3.19 1.00 -4.46
CA TYR A 34 1.96 0.43 -3.92
C TYR A 34 0.94 0.00 -4.97
N ALA A 35 1.24 0.14 -6.26
CA ALA A 35 0.35 -0.18 -7.38
C ALA A 35 -1.04 0.50 -7.28
N LEU A 36 -1.05 1.79 -6.89
CA LEU A 36 -2.23 2.64 -6.78
C LEU A 36 -2.76 3.07 -8.15
N THR A 37 -3.46 2.16 -8.82
CA THR A 37 -4.14 2.43 -10.10
C THR A 37 -5.57 1.92 -10.03
N VAL A 38 -6.54 2.76 -10.38
CA VAL A 38 -7.95 2.35 -10.48
C VAL A 38 -8.07 1.19 -11.46
N GLY A 39 -8.77 0.14 -11.07
CA GLY A 39 -8.91 -1.10 -11.83
C GLY A 39 -7.93 -2.21 -11.44
N ASN A 40 -6.87 -1.91 -10.68
CA ASN A 40 -6.00 -2.95 -10.13
C ASN A 40 -6.77 -3.80 -9.10
N LEU A 41 -6.47 -5.10 -9.10
CA LEU A 41 -7.12 -6.11 -8.27
C LEU A 41 -6.10 -7.13 -7.75
N TRP A 42 -6.30 -7.56 -6.51
CA TRP A 42 -5.53 -8.61 -5.83
C TRP A 42 -6.46 -9.60 -5.16
N GLU A 43 -6.09 -10.86 -5.17
CA GLU A 43 -6.75 -11.92 -4.41
C GLU A 43 -5.76 -12.50 -3.41
N TYR A 44 -6.20 -12.68 -2.17
CA TYR A 44 -5.38 -13.24 -1.10
C TYR A 44 -6.01 -14.51 -0.55
N ARG A 45 -5.13 -15.43 -0.17
CA ARG A 45 -5.49 -16.63 0.60
C ARG A 45 -4.99 -16.51 2.02
N TRP A 46 -5.85 -16.85 2.96
CA TRP A 46 -5.54 -16.88 4.37
C TRP A 46 -5.09 -18.26 4.82
N TYR A 47 -4.21 -18.26 5.81
CA TYR A 47 -3.61 -19.45 6.38
C TYR A 47 -3.54 -19.34 7.91
N GLY A 48 -3.71 -20.46 8.59
CA GLY A 48 -3.44 -20.62 10.01
C GLY A 48 -2.27 -21.57 10.24
N ILE A 49 -1.51 -21.35 11.31
CA ILE A 49 -0.44 -22.24 11.74
C ILE A 49 -0.96 -23.14 12.86
N ASP A 50 -0.80 -24.45 12.73
CA ASP A 50 -1.17 -25.41 13.78
C ASP A 50 -0.09 -25.53 14.87
N ASN A 51 -0.37 -26.35 15.90
CA ASN A 51 0.55 -26.55 17.02
C ASN A 51 1.86 -27.24 16.64
N GLU A 52 1.93 -27.87 15.47
CA GLU A 52 3.12 -28.53 14.93
C GLU A 52 3.93 -27.59 14.03
N GLY A 53 3.41 -26.38 13.77
CA GLY A 53 4.03 -25.38 12.90
C GLY A 53 3.65 -25.54 11.43
N ASN A 54 2.67 -26.38 11.09
CA ASN A 54 2.27 -26.55 9.69
C ASN A 54 1.31 -25.45 9.26
N GLU A 55 1.53 -24.95 8.04
CA GLU A 55 0.65 -24.00 7.35
C GLU A 55 -0.61 -24.72 6.83
N ASN A 56 -1.80 -24.24 7.22
CA ASN A 56 -3.07 -24.79 6.79
C ASN A 56 -3.94 -23.69 6.13
N PRO A 57 -4.37 -23.87 4.87
CA PRO A 57 -5.22 -22.89 4.20
C PRO A 57 -6.58 -22.80 4.90
N MET A 58 -7.07 -21.58 5.02
CA MET A 58 -8.38 -21.27 5.61
C MET A 58 -9.45 -21.17 4.53
N ASP A 59 -10.71 -21.46 4.89
CA ASP A 59 -11.89 -21.17 4.05
C ASP A 59 -12.24 -19.67 4.13
N LEU A 60 -11.26 -18.81 3.82
CA LEU A 60 -11.42 -17.37 3.80
C LEU A 60 -10.74 -16.83 2.54
N HIS A 61 -11.53 -16.17 1.70
CA HIS A 61 -11.07 -15.55 0.48
C HIS A 61 -11.25 -14.05 0.57
N GLU A 62 -10.20 -13.33 0.20
CA GLU A 62 -10.16 -11.88 0.24
C GLU A 62 -9.82 -11.33 -1.14
N THR A 63 -10.67 -10.45 -1.64
CA THR A 63 -10.45 -9.72 -2.89
C THR A 63 -10.33 -8.25 -2.57
N ILE A 64 -9.28 -7.61 -3.06
CA ILE A 64 -9.04 -6.18 -2.93
C ILE A 64 -8.99 -5.59 -4.33
N SER A 65 -9.70 -4.48 -4.57
CA SER A 65 -9.62 -3.75 -5.84
C SER A 65 -9.68 -2.24 -5.61
N ILE A 66 -9.04 -1.47 -6.49
CA ILE A 66 -9.15 -0.01 -6.47
C ILE A 66 -10.30 0.40 -7.39
N VAL A 67 -11.41 0.85 -6.81
CA VAL A 67 -12.66 1.12 -7.53
C VAL A 67 -12.84 2.59 -7.94
N GLY A 68 -11.96 3.48 -7.46
CA GLY A 68 -12.00 4.88 -7.81
C GLY A 68 -11.04 5.72 -6.97
N MET A 69 -11.22 7.03 -7.05
CA MET A 69 -10.54 8.01 -6.21
C MET A 69 -11.57 8.94 -5.57
N GLU A 70 -11.26 9.43 -4.37
CA GLU A 70 -12.13 10.31 -3.59
C GLU A 70 -11.28 11.39 -2.90
N GLU A 71 -11.77 12.63 -2.92
CA GLU A 71 -11.11 13.75 -2.23
C GLU A 71 -11.62 13.84 -0.79
N ILE A 72 -10.72 13.74 0.18
CA ILE A 72 -11.01 13.77 1.62
C ILE A 72 -10.03 14.74 2.27
N ASN A 73 -10.53 15.79 2.92
CA ASN A 73 -9.71 16.82 3.58
C ASN A 73 -8.61 17.38 2.64
N ASP A 74 -8.98 17.82 1.45
CA ASP A 74 -8.09 18.39 0.42
C ASP A 74 -6.97 17.45 -0.08
N ASN A 75 -7.09 16.14 0.18
CA ASN A 75 -6.17 15.12 -0.30
C ASN A 75 -6.91 14.10 -1.16
N LEU A 76 -6.32 13.70 -2.27
CA LEU A 76 -6.86 12.66 -3.14
C LEU A 76 -6.45 11.27 -2.61
N TYR A 77 -7.42 10.41 -2.39
CA TYR A 77 -7.22 9.02 -1.95
C TYR A 77 -7.73 8.05 -3.01
N TYR A 78 -7.05 6.92 -3.16
CA TYR A 78 -7.55 5.75 -3.87
C TYR A 78 -8.52 5.00 -2.96
N LYS A 79 -9.69 4.68 -3.50
CA LYS A 79 -10.75 3.94 -2.83
C LYS A 79 -10.60 2.45 -3.10
N PHE A 80 -10.25 1.70 -2.08
CA PHE A 80 -10.13 0.26 -2.10
C PHE A 80 -11.47 -0.36 -1.71
N SER A 81 -12.04 -1.21 -2.56
CA SER A 81 -13.08 -2.17 -2.17
C SER A 81 -12.39 -3.45 -1.73
N ARG A 82 -12.67 -3.87 -0.49
CA ARG A 82 -12.16 -5.07 0.14
C ARG A 82 -13.34 -5.99 0.42
N THR A 83 -13.41 -7.10 -0.30
CA THR A 83 -14.46 -8.10 -0.14
C THR A 83 -13.89 -9.35 0.53
N ILE A 84 -14.50 -9.75 1.65
CA ILE A 84 -14.15 -10.97 2.36
C ILE A 84 -15.33 -11.94 2.30
N THR A 85 -15.04 -13.19 1.95
CA THR A 85 -16.01 -14.28 1.87
C THR A 85 -15.42 -15.56 2.45
N GLY A 86 -16.29 -16.49 2.86
CA GLY A 86 -15.89 -17.79 3.40
C GLY A 86 -16.42 -18.02 4.81
N ASN A 87 -15.96 -19.09 5.44
CA ASN A 87 -16.35 -19.46 6.79
C ASN A 87 -15.13 -19.45 7.71
N PHE A 88 -15.13 -18.51 8.66
CA PHE A 88 -14.18 -18.53 9.76
C PHE A 88 -14.93 -18.43 11.09
N ASN A 89 -14.81 -19.48 11.90
CA ASN A 89 -15.46 -19.57 13.21
C ASN A 89 -14.56 -19.08 14.37
N GLY A 90 -13.43 -18.44 14.06
CA GLY A 90 -12.58 -17.81 15.07
C GLY A 90 -13.04 -16.38 15.34
N ASN A 91 -13.07 -15.99 16.62
CA ASN A 91 -13.29 -14.60 17.01
C ASN A 91 -11.93 -13.94 17.28
N TYR A 92 -11.19 -13.63 16.22
CA TYR A 92 -9.92 -12.94 16.32
C TYR A 92 -10.01 -11.60 15.61
N GLY A 93 -9.74 -10.50 16.31
CA GLY A 93 -9.90 -9.14 15.80
C GLY A 93 -9.04 -8.76 14.59
N PHE A 94 -8.10 -9.61 14.19
CA PHE A 94 -7.27 -9.41 12.98
C PHE A 94 -7.81 -10.12 11.73
N VAL A 95 -8.78 -11.03 11.87
CA VAL A 95 -9.46 -11.64 10.73
C VAL A 95 -10.66 -10.76 10.37
N PRO A 96 -10.73 -10.18 9.16
CA PRO A 96 -11.82 -9.27 8.80
C PRO A 96 -13.18 -9.97 8.79
N GLU A 97 -14.23 -9.20 9.11
CA GLU A 97 -15.61 -9.67 8.96
C GLU A 97 -15.97 -9.87 7.47
N ASN A 98 -16.78 -10.89 7.20
CA ASN A 98 -17.33 -11.11 5.86
C ASN A 98 -18.11 -9.88 5.38
N GLY A 99 -18.04 -9.61 4.07
CA GLY A 99 -18.71 -8.50 3.43
C GLY A 99 -17.77 -7.60 2.64
N GLU A 100 -18.32 -6.50 2.15
CA GLU A 100 -17.58 -5.46 1.44
C GLU A 100 -17.29 -4.29 2.39
N HIS A 101 -16.03 -3.88 2.41
CA HIS A 101 -15.52 -2.76 3.19
C HIS A 101 -14.77 -1.81 2.28
N PHE A 102 -14.82 -0.51 2.60
CA PHE A 102 -14.08 0.50 1.85
C PHE A 102 -12.95 1.08 2.70
N GLU A 103 -11.75 1.05 2.14
CA GLU A 103 -10.56 1.67 2.72
C GLU A 103 -10.05 2.76 1.76
N TYR A 104 -9.45 3.82 2.29
CA TYR A 104 -8.97 4.96 1.49
C TYR A 104 -7.49 5.16 1.77
N TYR A 105 -6.65 5.05 0.74
CA TYR A 105 -5.21 5.22 0.88
C TYR A 105 -4.63 6.14 -0.18
N ARG A 106 -3.52 6.79 0.17
CA ARG A 106 -2.68 7.54 -0.75
C ARG A 106 -1.22 7.26 -0.47
N ASP A 107 -0.40 7.37 -1.50
CA ASP A 107 1.04 7.51 -1.30
C ASP A 107 1.33 8.95 -0.86
N SER A 108 2.13 9.10 0.19
CA SER A 108 2.58 10.38 0.71
C SER A 108 4.03 10.25 1.11
N LEU A 109 4.97 10.77 0.32
CA LEU A 109 6.41 10.75 0.64
C LEU A 109 6.95 9.32 0.90
N GLY A 110 6.43 8.32 0.20
CA GLY A 110 6.86 6.93 0.38
C GLY A 110 6.15 6.19 1.51
N TYR A 111 5.06 6.75 2.04
CA TYR A 111 4.19 6.10 3.01
C TYR A 111 2.82 5.82 2.39
N LEU A 112 2.30 4.61 2.60
CA LEU A 112 0.90 4.29 2.32
C LEU A 112 0.06 4.77 3.49
N VAL A 113 -0.59 5.92 3.34
CA VAL A 113 -1.32 6.61 4.42
C VAL A 113 -2.82 6.49 4.21
N ASN A 114 -3.54 6.15 5.28
CA ASN A 114 -5.00 6.06 5.25
C ASN A 114 -5.67 7.45 5.40
N SER A 115 -6.99 7.53 5.20
CA SER A 115 -7.75 8.78 5.32
C SER A 115 -7.76 9.43 6.71
N GLU A 116 -7.36 8.69 7.74
CA GLU A 116 -7.25 9.16 9.12
C GLU A 116 -5.81 9.59 9.50
N GLY A 117 -4.85 9.44 8.58
CA GLY A 117 -3.44 9.76 8.79
C GLY A 117 -2.57 8.61 9.32
N GLY A 118 -3.13 7.42 9.49
CA GLY A 118 -2.38 6.22 9.86
C GLY A 118 -1.52 5.69 8.72
N ILE A 119 -0.33 5.21 9.06
CA ILE A 119 0.61 4.61 8.10
C ILE A 119 0.40 3.10 8.07
N LYS A 120 0.09 2.56 6.89
CA LYS A 120 -0.05 1.12 6.65
C LYS A 120 1.28 0.46 6.27
N PHE A 121 2.11 1.16 5.50
CA PHE A 121 3.42 0.69 5.09
C PHE A 121 4.33 1.88 4.74
N SER A 122 5.65 1.69 4.80
CA SER A 122 6.66 2.66 4.36
C SER A 122 7.64 2.00 3.40
N ASN A 123 7.85 2.59 2.23
CA ASN A 123 8.94 2.20 1.32
C ASN A 123 10.27 2.93 1.63
N ASN A 124 10.28 3.75 2.68
CA ASN A 124 11.49 4.42 3.17
C ASN A 124 12.29 3.45 4.06
N ILE A 125 13.43 3.00 3.56
CA ILE A 125 14.31 2.04 4.23
C ILE A 125 14.90 2.65 5.53
N ASN A 126 14.97 1.82 6.59
CA ASN A 126 15.47 2.16 7.93
C ASN A 126 14.69 3.29 8.62
N ASP A 127 13.49 3.59 8.13
CA ASP A 127 12.61 4.53 8.79
C ASP A 127 11.81 3.82 9.89
N SER A 128 11.70 4.47 11.04
CA SER A 128 10.94 3.96 12.18
C SER A 128 9.90 4.96 12.63
N PHE A 129 8.66 4.49 12.78
CA PHE A 129 7.51 5.33 13.05
C PHE A 129 6.47 4.59 13.90
N ILE A 130 5.56 5.33 14.51
CA ILE A 130 4.47 4.77 15.31
C ILE A 130 3.29 4.51 14.37
N ILE A 131 2.84 3.26 14.29
CA ILE A 131 1.59 2.87 13.61
C ILE A 131 0.48 2.97 14.63
N TYR A 132 -0.11 4.17 14.77
CA TYR A 132 -1.23 4.48 15.66
C TYR A 132 -0.99 4.17 17.17
N PRO A 133 -1.35 5.10 18.09
CA PRO A 133 -1.45 4.74 19.50
C PRO A 133 -2.70 3.89 19.70
N SER A 134 -2.57 2.55 19.66
CA SER A 134 -3.66 1.66 20.05
C SER A 134 -3.71 1.62 21.58
N TYR A 135 -4.40 2.58 22.21
CA TYR A 135 -4.74 2.43 23.62
C TYR A 135 -5.88 1.42 23.74
N GLU A 136 -5.53 0.15 23.82
CA GLU A 136 -6.46 -0.88 24.27
C GLU A 136 -6.35 -0.97 25.80
N GLU A 137 -7.33 -0.40 26.51
CA GLU A 137 -7.43 -0.39 27.97
C GLU A 137 -7.19 -1.77 28.61
N ASN A 138 -7.50 -2.86 27.90
CA ASN A 138 -7.39 -4.22 28.39
C ASN A 138 -6.10 -4.96 27.98
N SER A 139 -5.41 -4.57 26.90
CA SER A 139 -4.17 -5.26 26.47
C SER A 139 -2.91 -4.59 27.01
N GLY A 140 -2.99 -3.33 27.45
CA GLY A 140 -1.85 -2.59 27.99
C GLY A 140 -0.82 -2.20 26.92
N ILE A 141 -1.12 -2.43 25.64
CA ILE A 141 -0.35 -1.89 24.52
C ILE A 141 -0.56 -0.38 24.49
N VAL A 142 0.52 0.35 24.32
CA VAL A 142 0.48 1.81 24.21
C VAL A 142 0.96 2.28 22.85
N ASN A 143 1.94 1.57 22.27
CA ASN A 143 2.48 1.91 20.95
C ASN A 143 2.73 0.65 20.12
N SER A 144 2.49 0.76 18.82
CA SER A 144 3.04 -0.14 17.80
C SER A 144 4.12 0.61 17.03
N ILE A 145 5.36 0.11 17.06
CA ILE A 145 6.51 0.71 16.40
C ILE A 145 6.82 -0.10 15.14
N ALA A 146 6.84 0.55 14.00
CA ALA A 146 7.22 -0.04 12.72
C ALA A 146 8.66 0.30 12.37
N GLU A 147 9.28 -0.59 11.60
CA GLU A 147 10.57 -0.34 10.96
C GLU A 147 10.67 -1.09 9.63
N THR A 148 10.90 -0.35 8.54
CA THR A 148 11.12 -0.95 7.22
C THR A 148 12.58 -1.37 7.08
N GLN A 149 12.79 -2.65 6.84
CA GLN A 149 14.11 -3.25 6.72
C GLN A 149 14.76 -2.91 5.37
N ALA A 150 16.09 -2.80 5.36
CA ALA A 150 16.86 -2.56 4.15
C ALA A 150 17.08 -3.82 3.30
N GLU A 151 16.99 -5.00 3.92
CA GLU A 151 17.21 -6.27 3.24
C GLU A 151 16.00 -6.63 2.39
N ILE A 152 16.24 -6.99 1.14
CA ILE A 152 15.23 -7.52 0.23
C ILE A 152 15.02 -8.99 0.55
N VAL A 153 13.77 -9.36 0.79
CA VAL A 153 13.35 -10.75 1.06
C VAL A 153 12.62 -11.27 -0.17
N MET A 154 13.09 -12.38 -0.75
CA MET A 154 12.33 -13.10 -1.77
C MET A 154 11.19 -13.86 -1.12
N TYR A 155 9.96 -13.64 -1.59
CA TYR A 155 8.77 -14.30 -1.08
C TYR A 155 8.04 -15.06 -2.18
N ASP A 156 7.85 -16.37 -1.98
CA ASP A 156 7.13 -17.25 -2.90
C ASP A 156 5.64 -17.31 -2.53
N THR A 157 4.78 -17.09 -3.51
CA THR A 157 3.33 -17.26 -3.40
C THR A 157 2.77 -17.98 -4.63
N GLU A 158 1.46 -18.25 -4.63
CA GLU A 158 0.77 -18.82 -5.80
C GLU A 158 0.79 -17.88 -7.02
N ALA A 159 1.00 -16.58 -6.80
CA ALA A 159 1.10 -15.57 -7.86
C ALA A 159 2.52 -15.44 -8.45
N GLY A 160 3.55 -16.00 -7.80
CA GLY A 160 4.94 -15.93 -8.24
C GLY A 160 5.92 -15.71 -7.09
N THR A 161 7.16 -15.38 -7.45
CA THR A 161 8.23 -15.01 -6.52
C THR A 161 8.48 -13.51 -6.61
N PHE A 162 8.52 -12.82 -5.46
CA PHE A 162 8.63 -11.37 -5.42
C PHE A 162 9.79 -10.91 -4.53
N ASP A 163 10.56 -9.93 -5.02
CA ASP A 163 11.52 -9.17 -4.21
C ASP A 163 10.74 -8.19 -3.33
N CYS A 164 10.77 -8.39 -2.02
CA CYS A 164 9.94 -7.64 -1.07
C CYS A 164 10.78 -6.80 -0.09
N LEU A 165 10.29 -5.61 0.22
CA LEU A 165 10.65 -4.91 1.46
C LEU A 165 9.83 -5.48 2.61
N GLU A 166 10.48 -5.68 3.75
CA GLU A 166 9.84 -6.14 4.99
C GLU A 166 9.62 -4.94 5.93
N LEU A 167 8.40 -4.78 6.42
CA LEU A 167 8.07 -3.92 7.55
C LEU A 167 7.85 -4.79 8.78
N ILE A 168 8.63 -4.55 9.84
CA ILE A 168 8.46 -5.21 11.12
C ILE A 168 7.69 -4.29 12.07
N VAL A 169 6.62 -4.79 12.66
CA VAL A 169 5.82 -4.06 13.66
C VAL A 169 5.98 -4.74 15.02
N SER A 170 6.50 -3.98 15.99
CA SER A 170 6.69 -4.40 17.38
C SER A 170 5.68 -3.72 18.30
N PHE A 171 5.21 -4.43 19.32
CA PHE A 171 4.22 -3.91 20.28
C PHE A 171 4.90 -3.55 21.61
N VAL A 172 4.61 -2.35 22.12
CA VAL A 172 5.28 -1.78 23.29
C VAL A 172 4.24 -1.27 24.31
N ARG A 173 4.46 -1.65 25.58
CA ARG A 173 3.67 -1.17 26.73
C ARG A 173 4.14 0.19 27.23
N ASP A 174 3.36 0.81 28.11
CA ASP A 174 3.70 2.07 28.79
C ASP A 174 5.00 2.00 29.59
N ASP A 175 5.27 0.87 30.23
CA ASP A 175 6.49 0.61 31.02
C ASP A 175 7.74 0.31 30.17
N GLY A 176 7.61 0.36 28.84
CA GLY A 176 8.67 0.06 27.89
C GLY A 176 8.89 -1.44 27.63
N PHE A 177 8.07 -2.33 28.21
CA PHE A 177 8.10 -3.74 27.87
C PHE A 177 7.74 -3.96 26.40
N ILE A 178 8.57 -4.71 25.69
CA ILE A 178 8.36 -5.10 24.30
C ILE A 178 7.82 -6.53 24.28
N TYR A 179 6.65 -6.73 23.67
CA TYR A 179 6.08 -8.07 23.50
C TYR A 179 6.94 -8.92 22.54
N PRO A 180 6.94 -10.25 22.72
CA PRO A 180 7.62 -11.15 21.78
C PRO A 180 7.02 -11.10 20.35
N ALA A 181 5.76 -10.69 20.23
CA ALA A 181 5.06 -10.60 18.96
C ALA A 181 5.68 -9.57 18.01
N LYS A 182 5.87 -10.00 16.76
CA LYS A 182 6.31 -9.16 15.65
C LYS A 182 5.48 -9.45 14.42
N ASN A 183 4.58 -8.54 14.05
CA ASN A 183 3.93 -8.62 12.76
C ASN A 183 4.93 -8.24 11.68
N ARG A 184 4.86 -8.93 10.54
CA ARG A 184 5.73 -8.73 9.39
C ARG A 184 4.87 -8.54 8.16
N VAL A 185 5.12 -7.47 7.43
CA VAL A 185 4.37 -7.11 6.24
C VAL A 185 5.36 -6.99 5.09
N TYR A 186 5.04 -7.61 3.96
CA TYR A 186 5.92 -7.72 2.81
C TYR A 186 5.27 -7.04 1.61
N TYR A 187 5.92 -6.01 1.07
CA TYR A 187 5.47 -5.31 -0.13
C TYR A 187 6.53 -5.41 -1.23
N SER A 188 6.08 -5.56 -2.48
CA SER A 188 6.94 -5.57 -3.66
C SER A 188 6.61 -4.41 -4.58
N ASP A 189 7.65 -3.84 -5.19
CA ASP A 189 7.54 -2.68 -6.06
C ASP A 189 6.64 -2.94 -7.27
N GLY A 190 5.71 -2.03 -7.54
CA GLY A 190 4.72 -2.17 -8.60
C GLY A 190 3.68 -3.27 -8.37
N ILE A 191 3.75 -4.01 -7.25
CA ILE A 191 2.78 -5.07 -6.89
C ILE A 191 1.95 -4.66 -5.68
N GLY A 192 2.54 -3.99 -4.69
CA GLY A 192 1.90 -3.75 -3.40
C GLY A 192 2.08 -4.92 -2.42
N LEU A 193 1.06 -5.22 -1.63
CA LEU A 193 1.13 -6.24 -0.56
C LEU A 193 1.30 -7.66 -1.13
N VAL A 194 2.31 -8.38 -0.66
CA VAL A 194 2.58 -9.79 -1.02
C VAL A 194 2.21 -10.73 0.14
N LYS A 195 2.52 -10.35 1.38
CA LYS A 195 2.18 -11.12 2.59
C LYS A 195 2.02 -10.22 3.82
N ASP A 196 1.14 -10.61 4.72
CA ASP A 196 0.83 -9.90 5.97
C ASP A 196 0.66 -10.90 7.12
N ASP A 197 1.50 -10.80 8.15
CA ASP A 197 1.51 -11.68 9.31
C ASP A 197 0.74 -11.10 10.49
N HIS A 198 -0.05 -11.97 11.15
CA HIS A 198 -0.74 -11.68 12.39
C HIS A 198 -0.24 -12.60 13.50
N VAL A 199 0.48 -12.00 14.44
CA VAL A 199 1.10 -12.68 15.58
C VAL A 199 0.31 -12.36 16.86
N PHE A 200 0.02 -13.39 17.66
CA PHE A 200 -0.52 -13.18 19.01
C PHE A 200 0.52 -12.53 19.91
N LEU A 201 0.12 -11.58 20.76
CA LEU A 201 1.03 -10.82 21.64
C LEU A 201 1.99 -11.69 22.48
N SER A 202 1.57 -12.89 22.85
CA SER A 202 2.35 -13.83 23.66
C SER A 202 3.24 -14.78 22.85
N ALA A 203 3.24 -14.70 21.52
CA ALA A 203 3.94 -15.62 20.62
C ALA A 203 5.03 -14.90 19.81
N GLU A 204 6.06 -15.63 19.39
CA GLU A 204 7.13 -15.11 18.50
C GLU A 204 6.84 -15.38 17.01
N THR A 205 5.93 -16.30 16.72
CA THR A 205 5.58 -16.78 15.38
C THR A 205 4.14 -16.44 15.04
N ALA A 206 3.88 -16.18 13.75
CA ALA A 206 2.53 -15.91 13.26
C ALA A 206 1.56 -17.02 13.63
N GLY A 207 0.38 -16.63 14.10
CA GLY A 207 -0.75 -17.57 14.22
C GLY A 207 -1.50 -17.67 12.90
N TYR A 208 -1.56 -16.56 12.18
CA TYR A 208 -2.29 -16.42 10.92
C TYR A 208 -1.56 -15.46 10.00
N TYR A 209 -1.77 -15.60 8.70
CA TYR A 209 -1.29 -14.66 7.72
C TYR A 209 -2.10 -14.79 6.42
N ARG A 210 -1.95 -13.82 5.54
CA ARG A 210 -2.43 -13.91 4.15
C ARG A 210 -1.28 -13.79 3.17
N LYS A 211 -1.40 -14.49 2.04
CA LYS A 211 -0.43 -14.47 0.93
C LYS A 211 -1.16 -14.11 -0.37
N LEU A 212 -0.47 -13.38 -1.25
CA LEU A 212 -0.98 -13.00 -2.56
C LEU A 212 -1.19 -14.26 -3.42
N GLN A 213 -2.44 -14.54 -3.77
CA GLN A 213 -2.82 -15.69 -4.57
C GLN A 213 -2.82 -15.36 -6.06
N SER A 214 -3.35 -14.20 -6.44
CA SER A 214 -3.40 -13.72 -7.82
C SER A 214 -3.53 -12.19 -7.86
N TYR A 215 -3.25 -11.57 -9.01
CA TYR A 215 -3.48 -10.15 -9.24
C TYR A 215 -3.79 -9.88 -10.72
N SER A 216 -4.45 -8.76 -10.98
CA SER A 216 -4.76 -8.26 -12.32
C SER A 216 -4.62 -6.75 -12.34
N PHE A 217 -3.75 -6.23 -13.21
CA PHE A 217 -3.55 -4.79 -13.40
C PHE A 217 -4.09 -4.32 -14.74
N GLN A 218 -4.42 -3.04 -14.82
CA GLN A 218 -4.95 -2.40 -16.02
C GLN A 218 -3.86 -1.92 -16.98
#